data_AF-A0A9E0Y1V1-F1
#
_entry.id   AF-A0A9E0Y1V1-F1
#
_cell.length_a   1.000
_cell.length_b   1.000
_cell.length_c   1.000
_cell.angle_alpha   90.00
_cell.angle_beta   90.00
_cell.angle_gamma   90.00
#
_symmetry.space_group_name_H-M   'P 1'
#
loop_
_entity.id
_entity.type
_entity.pdbx_description
1 polymer ?
#
loop_
_entity_poly.entity_id
_entity_poly.type
_entity_poly.pdbx_seq_one_letter_code
_entity_poly.pdbx_strand_id
1 'polypeptide(L)'
;MLSKRKLVNALFVAGFPVYGIGTYLMFDPAMGWSLGLLFASSPFTAIILFHLVDLLYRRRFAVHVGPLFWLCCAVILSFDASVLMGLHYRSPVLIPANAVAIILQCTVPYLAAVIVQVYNRDVDGFDWSSMLMKCLFALIGINLLGMGAGLHNKLHSFEGRASFPFVLGIYEAAHLLAFVNLVLLFYMRDVARRPVRFALMLAFYLLNLAIIMSVNSRLSFMVFFVMTVLVLVRAVRAVRGLYWTSLFTMPIMVSFALLIYEVLSLPFFTALLSRVDKKDVTTYNGRTYIWESAWDWATTDGRGLLLGNGYNGQYRLHLLEYVAKLWGADASYNLHMHSAFLEFFVNQGIVGVLLMYWLYWQAMKHCYDHYRRNTAMAPLYGGLLYLLFVWQIDITGYGYYLGFMLLLMIMAPFSIKASAITGKRTDLDGRYLS
;
A
#
# COMPACT_ATOMS: atom_id res chain seq x y z
N MET A 1 -0.98 -16.57 31.73
CA MET A 1 -1.31 -17.19 30.43
C MET A 1 -1.86 -16.14 29.46
N LEU A 2 -1.32 -16.05 28.24
CA LEU A 2 -1.87 -15.20 27.17
C LEU A 2 -3.11 -15.87 26.54
N SER A 3 -4.24 -15.16 26.42
CA SER A 3 -5.40 -15.67 25.69
C SER A 3 -5.11 -15.78 24.19
N LYS A 4 -5.71 -16.75 23.48
CA LYS A 4 -5.55 -16.96 22.02
C LYS A 4 -5.67 -15.66 21.20
N ARG A 5 -6.70 -14.86 21.49
CA ARG A 5 -6.95 -13.54 20.87
C ARG A 5 -5.79 -12.56 21.08
N LYS A 6 -5.28 -12.44 22.31
CA LYS A 6 -4.13 -11.56 22.60
C LYS A 6 -2.88 -12.02 21.86
N LEU A 7 -2.65 -13.33 21.74
CA LEU A 7 -1.54 -13.88 20.96
C LEU A 7 -1.66 -13.51 19.48
N VAL A 8 -2.82 -13.76 18.86
CA VAL A 8 -3.06 -13.43 17.43
C VAL A 8 -2.91 -11.93 17.18
N ASN A 9 -3.45 -11.08 18.04
CA ASN A 9 -3.32 -9.63 17.93
C ASN A 9 -1.87 -9.17 18.09
N ALA A 10 -1.12 -9.75 19.04
CA ALA A 10 0.28 -9.40 19.28
C ALA A 10 1.17 -9.83 18.10
N LEU A 11 0.97 -11.04 17.57
CA LEU A 11 1.67 -11.52 16.38
C LEU A 11 1.39 -10.63 15.17
N PHE A 12 0.14 -10.14 15.01
CA PHE A 12 -0.22 -9.28 13.90
C PHE A 12 0.50 -7.92 13.97
N VAL A 13 0.55 -7.31 15.15
CA VAL A 13 1.30 -6.05 15.37
C VAL A 13 2.80 -6.26 15.18
N ALA A 14 3.35 -7.35 15.74
CA ALA A 14 4.78 -7.68 15.60
C ALA A 14 5.15 -8.04 14.15
N GLY A 15 4.19 -8.48 13.34
CA GLY A 15 4.36 -8.78 11.92
C GLY A 15 4.89 -7.61 11.11
N PHE A 16 4.58 -6.37 11.50
CA PHE A 16 4.98 -5.18 10.75
C PHE A 16 6.46 -4.81 10.93
N PRO A 17 7.02 -4.73 12.16
CA PRO A 17 8.46 -4.62 12.35
C PRO A 17 9.24 -5.77 11.72
N VAL A 18 8.76 -7.01 11.85
CA VAL A 18 9.40 -8.19 11.25
C VAL A 18 9.37 -8.12 9.72
N TYR A 19 8.25 -7.67 9.13
CA TYR A 19 8.16 -7.37 7.70
C TYR A 19 9.28 -6.43 7.29
N GLY A 20 9.41 -5.29 7.96
CA GLY A 20 10.44 -4.30 7.62
C GLY A 20 11.87 -4.82 7.78
N ILE A 21 12.16 -5.56 8.86
CA ILE A 21 13.47 -6.20 9.05
C ILE A 21 13.73 -7.20 7.91
N GLY A 22 12.75 -8.04 7.58
CA GLY A 22 12.86 -8.98 6.47
C GLY A 22 13.13 -8.27 5.14
N THR A 23 12.47 -7.14 4.88
CA THR A 23 12.74 -6.30 3.72
C THR A 23 14.19 -5.82 3.65
N TYR A 24 14.77 -5.44 4.78
CA TYR A 24 16.18 -5.07 4.85
C TYR A 24 17.13 -6.26 4.65
N LEU A 25 16.76 -7.45 5.15
CA LEU A 25 17.52 -8.70 4.99
C LEU A 25 17.51 -9.22 3.54
N MET A 26 16.52 -8.86 2.72
CA MET A 26 16.48 -9.23 1.29
C MET A 26 17.73 -8.78 0.52
N PHE A 27 18.33 -7.67 0.96
CA PHE A 27 19.53 -7.08 0.37
C PHE A 27 20.81 -7.42 1.14
N ASP A 28 20.72 -8.32 2.12
CA ASP A 28 21.90 -8.85 2.79
C ASP A 28 22.50 -10.00 1.97
N PRO A 29 23.78 -9.93 1.57
CA PRO A 29 24.42 -11.01 0.82
C PRO A 29 24.35 -12.38 1.50
N ALA A 30 24.28 -12.43 2.84
CA ALA A 30 24.26 -13.69 3.59
C ALA A 30 22.87 -14.36 3.63
N MET A 31 21.79 -13.57 3.55
CA MET A 31 20.42 -14.09 3.56
C MET A 31 19.86 -14.24 2.15
N GLY A 32 20.14 -13.27 1.28
CA GLY A 32 19.57 -13.20 -0.05
C GLY A 32 18.07 -12.88 -0.07
N TRP A 33 17.60 -12.52 -1.26
CA TRP A 33 16.26 -11.98 -1.50
C TRP A 33 15.11 -12.89 -1.00
N SER A 34 15.17 -14.19 -1.33
CA SER A 34 14.11 -15.15 -1.00
C SER A 34 13.93 -15.35 0.51
N LEU A 35 15.02 -15.46 1.26
CA LEU A 35 14.96 -15.67 2.72
C LEU A 35 14.49 -14.41 3.44
N GLY A 36 14.90 -13.23 2.99
CA GLY A 36 14.38 -11.95 3.52
C GLY A 36 12.86 -11.83 3.39
N LEU A 37 12.31 -12.18 2.22
CA LEU A 37 10.84 -12.22 1.99
C LEU A 37 10.14 -13.26 2.87
N LEU A 38 10.68 -14.46 3.00
CA LEU A 38 10.10 -15.50 3.88
C LEU A 38 10.11 -15.06 5.35
N PHE A 39 11.18 -14.42 5.79
CA PHE A 39 11.28 -13.86 7.14
C PHE A 39 10.23 -12.76 7.36
N ALA A 40 10.07 -11.85 6.39
CA ALA A 40 9.07 -10.78 6.42
C ALA A 40 7.63 -11.31 6.55
N SER A 41 7.34 -12.47 5.96
CA SER A 41 6.04 -13.15 6.05
C SER A 41 5.82 -13.96 7.32
N SER A 42 6.88 -14.29 8.06
CA SER A 42 6.84 -15.35 9.08
C SER A 42 5.81 -15.15 10.21
N PRO A 43 5.56 -13.94 10.76
CA PRO A 43 4.57 -13.80 11.84
C PRO A 43 3.13 -13.94 11.33
N PHE A 44 2.89 -13.50 10.09
CA PHE A 44 1.59 -13.69 9.45
C PHE A 44 1.34 -15.18 9.16
N THR A 45 2.36 -15.91 8.73
CA THR A 45 2.29 -17.38 8.55
C THR A 45 2.01 -18.07 9.88
N ALA A 46 2.65 -17.63 10.98
CA ALA A 46 2.41 -18.16 12.31
C ALA A 46 0.95 -17.98 12.76
N ILE A 47 0.30 -16.86 12.43
CA ILE A 47 -1.13 -16.63 12.70
C ILE A 47 -2.00 -17.65 11.95
N ILE A 48 -1.70 -17.90 10.68
CA ILE A 48 -2.44 -18.88 9.87
C ILE A 48 -2.28 -20.29 10.46
N LEU A 49 -1.04 -20.71 10.72
CA LEU A 49 -0.76 -22.03 11.29
C LEU A 49 -1.43 -22.21 12.65
N PHE A 50 -1.36 -21.20 13.52
CA PHE A 50 -2.04 -21.21 14.81
C PHE A 50 -3.56 -21.36 14.65
N HIS A 51 -4.16 -20.65 13.69
CA HIS A 51 -5.59 -20.76 13.41
C HIS A 51 -5.98 -22.15 12.92
N LEU A 52 -5.22 -22.74 12.00
CA LEU A 52 -5.47 -24.10 11.49
C LEU A 52 -5.41 -25.12 12.63
N VAL A 53 -4.40 -25.04 13.49
CA VAL A 53 -4.29 -25.89 14.69
C VAL A 53 -5.50 -25.70 15.62
N ASP A 54 -5.90 -24.46 15.89
CA ASP A 54 -7.07 -24.17 16.73
C ASP A 54 -8.38 -24.74 16.15
N LEU A 55 -8.56 -24.70 14.83
CA LEU A 55 -9.71 -25.31 14.15
C LEU A 55 -9.71 -26.84 14.30
N LEU A 56 -8.56 -27.49 14.11
CA LEU A 56 -8.40 -28.94 14.28
C LEU A 56 -8.74 -29.38 15.71
N TYR A 57 -8.26 -28.65 16.71
CA TYR A 57 -8.58 -28.94 18.13
C TYR A 57 -10.05 -28.77 18.46
N ARG A 58 -10.71 -27.75 17.90
CA ARG A 58 -12.13 -27.47 18.18
C ARG A 58 -13.08 -28.41 17.45
N ARG A 59 -12.63 -29.10 16.39
CA ARG A 59 -13.45 -29.94 15.49
C ARG A 59 -14.72 -29.23 14.97
N ARG A 60 -14.67 -27.89 14.87
CA ARG A 60 -15.79 -27.06 14.42
C ARG A 60 -15.29 -26.11 13.34
N PHE A 61 -15.78 -26.32 12.13
CA PHE A 61 -15.49 -25.47 10.98
C PHE A 61 -16.72 -24.61 10.70
N ALA A 62 -16.66 -23.34 11.08
CA ALA A 62 -17.71 -22.37 10.77
C ALA A 62 -17.20 -21.37 9.74
N VAL A 63 -17.93 -21.21 8.63
CA VAL A 63 -17.55 -20.30 7.55
C VAL A 63 -17.96 -18.87 7.92
N HIS A 64 -16.98 -18.10 8.38
CA HIS A 64 -17.16 -16.71 8.81
C HIS A 64 -16.93 -15.66 7.71
N VAL A 65 -16.47 -16.06 6.52
CA VAL A 65 -16.08 -15.14 5.43
C VAL A 65 -17.21 -14.90 4.42
N GLY A 66 -17.32 -13.68 3.89
CA GLY A 66 -18.35 -13.24 2.93
C GLY A 66 -17.84 -13.10 1.48
N PRO A 67 -18.64 -12.55 0.55
CA PRO A 67 -18.26 -12.40 -0.86
C PRO A 67 -17.00 -11.55 -1.11
N LEU A 68 -16.80 -10.48 -0.33
CA LEU A 68 -15.63 -9.60 -0.47
C LEU A 68 -14.31 -10.32 -0.13
N PHE A 69 -14.37 -11.39 0.67
CA PHE A 69 -13.20 -12.23 0.90
C PHE A 69 -12.71 -12.83 -0.42
N TRP A 70 -13.64 -13.38 -1.22
CA TRP A 70 -13.34 -14.01 -2.49
C TRP A 70 -12.89 -13.02 -3.55
N LEU A 71 -13.40 -11.78 -3.54
CA LEU A 71 -12.89 -10.72 -4.40
C LEU A 71 -11.41 -10.42 -4.10
N CYS A 72 -11.04 -10.27 -2.82
CA CYS A 72 -9.64 -10.07 -2.44
C CYS A 72 -8.78 -11.27 -2.83
N CYS A 73 -9.28 -12.51 -2.63
CA CYS A 73 -8.60 -13.72 -3.09
C CYS A 73 -8.45 -13.76 -4.61
N ALA A 74 -9.44 -13.31 -5.39
CA ALA A 74 -9.35 -13.27 -6.84
C ALA A 74 -8.25 -12.30 -7.32
N VAL A 75 -8.13 -11.13 -6.67
CA VAL A 75 -7.05 -10.17 -6.93
C VAL A 75 -5.68 -10.77 -6.59
N ILE A 76 -5.55 -11.43 -5.43
CA ILE A 76 -4.31 -12.10 -5.01
C ILE A 76 -3.96 -13.23 -5.99
N LEU A 77 -4.92 -14.08 -6.34
CA LEU A 77 -4.72 -15.19 -7.29
C LEU A 77 -4.35 -14.70 -8.69
N SER A 78 -4.91 -13.57 -9.14
CA SER A 78 -4.49 -12.91 -10.38
C SER A 78 -3.01 -12.54 -10.34
N PHE A 79 -2.55 -11.97 -9.22
CA PHE A 79 -1.13 -11.68 -9.02
C PHE A 79 -0.27 -12.95 -8.95
N ASP A 80 -0.65 -13.94 -8.16
CA ASP A 80 0.10 -15.19 -8.03
C ASP A 80 0.22 -15.93 -9.37
N ALA A 81 -0.88 -15.97 -10.14
CA ALA A 81 -0.87 -16.51 -11.50
C ALA A 81 0.10 -15.73 -12.40
N SER A 82 0.17 -14.41 -12.28
CA SER A 82 1.16 -13.61 -13.02
C SER A 82 2.60 -13.96 -12.63
N VAL A 83 2.89 -14.20 -11.35
CA VAL A 83 4.22 -14.64 -10.90
C VAL A 83 4.59 -15.99 -11.48
N LEU A 84 3.68 -16.96 -11.44
CA LEU A 84 3.89 -18.29 -12.04
C LEU A 84 4.07 -18.21 -13.56
N MET A 85 3.31 -17.35 -14.23
CA MET A 85 3.45 -17.10 -15.65
C MET A 85 4.79 -16.42 -16.00
N GLY A 86 5.25 -15.48 -15.17
CA GLY A 86 6.58 -14.88 -15.30
C GLY A 86 7.70 -15.91 -15.15
N LEU A 87 7.56 -16.87 -14.22
CA LEU A 87 8.48 -17.98 -14.05
C LEU A 87 8.48 -18.90 -15.30
N HIS A 88 7.30 -19.22 -15.83
CA HIS A 88 7.17 -20.00 -17.06
C HIS A 88 7.87 -19.31 -18.25
N TYR A 89 7.73 -17.98 -18.37
CA TYR A 89 8.39 -17.18 -19.40
C TYR A 89 9.85 -16.84 -19.10
N ARG A 90 10.45 -17.45 -18.06
CA ARG A 90 11.87 -17.27 -17.69
C ARG A 90 12.23 -15.81 -17.46
N SER A 91 11.36 -15.08 -16.76
CA SER A 91 11.66 -13.74 -16.27
C SER A 91 13.02 -13.72 -15.56
N PRO A 92 13.93 -12.79 -15.90
CA PRO A 92 15.31 -12.79 -15.41
C PRO A 92 15.41 -12.51 -13.90
N VAL A 93 14.34 -12.01 -13.30
CA VAL A 93 14.25 -11.72 -11.86
C VAL A 93 13.58 -12.84 -11.06
N LEU A 94 13.11 -13.91 -11.71
CA LEU A 94 12.40 -15.00 -11.05
C LEU A 94 13.15 -16.33 -11.10
N ILE A 95 13.22 -16.96 -9.94
CA ILE A 95 13.58 -18.36 -9.73
C ILE A 95 12.48 -19.01 -8.87
N PRO A 96 12.34 -20.35 -8.84
CA PRO A 96 11.27 -20.99 -8.07
C PRO A 96 11.23 -20.54 -6.59
N ALA A 97 12.40 -20.37 -5.97
CA ALA A 97 12.50 -19.96 -4.57
C ALA A 97 11.93 -18.55 -4.31
N ASN A 98 12.28 -17.55 -5.13
CA ASN A 98 11.80 -16.19 -4.92
C ASN A 98 10.34 -16.01 -5.38
N ALA A 99 9.89 -16.78 -6.38
CA ALA A 99 8.50 -16.80 -6.82
C ALA A 99 7.57 -17.25 -5.68
N VAL A 100 7.93 -18.34 -4.99
CA VAL A 100 7.18 -18.81 -3.80
C VAL A 100 7.20 -17.75 -2.70
N ALA A 101 8.35 -17.14 -2.43
CA ALA A 101 8.45 -16.11 -1.39
C ALA A 101 7.59 -14.88 -1.70
N ILE A 102 7.53 -14.44 -2.97
CA ILE A 102 6.68 -13.32 -3.42
C ILE A 102 5.19 -13.65 -3.26
N ILE A 103 4.76 -14.85 -3.67
CA ILE A 103 3.37 -15.32 -3.51
C ILE A 103 2.96 -15.32 -2.03
N LEU A 104 3.82 -15.85 -1.16
CA LEU A 104 3.57 -15.86 0.28
C LEU A 104 3.48 -14.44 0.85
N GLN A 105 4.39 -13.55 0.46
CA GLN A 105 4.41 -12.17 0.91
C GLN A 105 3.16 -11.39 0.52
N CYS A 106 2.54 -11.70 -0.61
CA CYS A 106 1.30 -11.06 -1.04
C CYS A 106 0.05 -11.69 -0.39
N THR A 107 0.05 -13.02 -0.20
CA THR A 107 -1.13 -13.77 0.25
C THR A 107 -1.32 -13.79 1.76
N VAL A 108 -0.25 -14.14 2.49
CA VAL A 108 -0.31 -14.47 3.91
C VAL A 108 -0.74 -13.27 4.78
N PRO A 109 -0.27 -12.03 4.56
CA PRO A 109 -0.65 -10.90 5.41
C PRO A 109 -2.15 -10.59 5.37
N TYR A 110 -2.78 -10.72 4.20
CA TYR A 110 -4.22 -10.54 4.06
C TYR A 110 -5.01 -11.63 4.80
N LEU A 111 -4.64 -12.89 4.61
CA LEU A 111 -5.29 -14.02 5.31
C LEU A 111 -5.12 -13.89 6.83
N ALA A 112 -3.95 -13.50 7.30
CA ALA A 112 -3.70 -13.24 8.72
C ALA A 112 -4.60 -12.09 9.24
N ALA A 113 -4.77 -11.02 8.47
CA ALA A 113 -5.67 -9.92 8.82
C ALA A 113 -7.14 -10.38 8.94
N VAL A 114 -7.61 -11.23 8.03
CA VAL A 114 -8.96 -11.83 8.09
C VAL A 114 -9.09 -12.71 9.34
N ILE A 115 -8.07 -13.51 9.66
CA ILE A 115 -8.06 -14.35 10.87
C ILE A 115 -8.12 -13.48 12.13
N VAL A 116 -7.39 -12.37 12.19
CA VAL A 116 -7.48 -11.41 13.30
C VAL A 116 -8.92 -10.91 13.46
N GLN A 117 -9.63 -10.61 12.38
CA GLN A 117 -11.05 -10.25 12.46
C GLN A 117 -11.89 -11.39 13.04
N VAL A 118 -11.65 -12.63 12.60
CA VAL A 118 -12.36 -13.82 13.12
C VAL A 118 -12.18 -13.98 14.63
N TYR A 119 -10.97 -13.76 15.17
CA TYR A 119 -10.70 -13.85 16.61
C TYR A 119 -11.21 -12.66 17.44
N ASN A 120 -11.60 -11.56 16.78
CA ASN A 120 -12.12 -10.35 17.45
C ASN A 120 -13.60 -10.05 17.11
N ARG A 121 -14.30 -10.97 16.45
CA ARG A 121 -15.68 -10.76 15.96
C ARG A 121 -16.73 -10.57 17.05
N ASP A 122 -16.45 -11.07 18.25
CA ASP A 122 -17.29 -11.06 19.44
C ASP A 122 -16.84 -10.00 20.45
N VAL A 123 -15.94 -9.11 20.06
CA VAL A 123 -15.31 -8.15 20.95
C VAL A 123 -15.96 -6.79 20.81
N ASP A 124 -16.65 -6.38 21.86
CA ASP A 124 -17.22 -5.05 21.99
C ASP A 124 -16.12 -3.98 21.84
N GLY A 125 -16.38 -3.00 20.97
CA GLY A 125 -15.49 -1.87 20.74
C GLY A 125 -14.19 -2.22 20.00
N PHE A 126 -14.08 -3.40 19.37
CA PHE A 126 -12.93 -3.69 18.52
C PHE A 126 -12.85 -2.74 17.33
N ASP A 127 -11.80 -1.92 17.31
CA ASP A 127 -11.48 -0.95 16.26
C ASP A 127 -10.31 -1.44 15.40
N TRP A 128 -10.64 -1.79 14.15
CA TRP A 128 -9.64 -2.20 13.16
C TRP A 128 -8.71 -1.05 12.75
N SER A 129 -9.23 0.19 12.70
CA SER A 129 -8.43 1.36 12.37
C SER A 129 -7.31 1.55 13.39
N SER A 130 -7.65 1.49 14.69
CA SER A 130 -6.64 1.54 15.75
C SER A 130 -5.65 0.37 15.68
N MET A 131 -6.10 -0.85 15.37
CA MET A 131 -5.20 -2.01 15.20
C MET A 131 -4.19 -1.75 14.08
N LEU A 132 -4.65 -1.33 12.90
CA LEU A 132 -3.77 -1.05 11.76
C LEU A 132 -2.80 0.10 12.05
N MET A 133 -3.25 1.16 12.74
CA MET A 133 -2.38 2.26 13.15
C MET A 133 -1.29 1.81 14.12
N LYS A 134 -1.58 0.92 15.08
CA LYS A 134 -0.55 0.35 15.98
C LYS A 134 0.51 -0.42 15.18
N CYS A 135 0.07 -1.19 14.20
CA CYS A 135 0.96 -1.93 13.31
C CYS A 135 1.88 -0.99 12.52
N LEU A 136 1.32 0.06 11.92
CA LEU A 136 2.08 1.05 11.14
C LEU A 136 3.01 1.88 12.02
N PHE A 137 2.59 2.26 13.24
CA PHE A 137 3.46 2.93 14.19
C PHE A 137 4.61 2.03 14.65
N ALA A 138 4.40 0.73 14.80
CA ALA A 138 5.49 -0.19 15.12
C ALA A 138 6.51 -0.26 13.98
N LEU A 139 6.06 -0.31 12.72
CA LEU A 139 6.93 -0.25 11.54
C LEU A 139 7.69 1.08 11.42
N ILE A 140 7.00 2.21 11.61
CA ILE A 140 7.64 3.53 11.59
C ILE A 140 8.65 3.64 12.74
N GLY A 141 8.29 3.19 13.94
CA GLY A 141 9.15 3.21 15.12
C GLY A 141 10.46 2.46 14.88
N ILE A 142 10.41 1.25 14.31
CA ILE A 142 11.65 0.51 14.02
C ILE A 142 12.47 1.17 12.91
N ASN A 143 11.85 1.81 11.92
CA ASN A 143 12.55 2.60 10.90
C ASN A 143 13.26 3.81 11.51
N LEU A 144 12.61 4.57 12.38
CA LEU A 144 13.21 5.71 13.08
C LEU A 144 14.38 5.26 13.96
N LEU A 145 14.25 4.13 14.68
CA LEU A 145 15.34 3.55 15.45
C LEU A 145 16.51 3.10 14.56
N GLY A 146 16.22 2.46 13.42
CA GLY A 146 17.22 2.05 12.45
C GLY A 146 17.99 3.24 11.87
N MET A 147 17.29 4.30 11.47
CA MET A 147 17.91 5.55 11.04
C MET A 147 18.76 6.19 12.13
N GLY A 148 18.27 6.24 13.37
CA GLY A 148 19.01 6.75 14.52
C GLY A 148 20.26 5.94 14.84
N ALA A 149 20.28 4.65 14.48
CA ALA A 149 21.44 3.77 14.57
C ALA A 149 22.38 3.84 13.34
N GLY A 150 22.12 4.75 12.39
CA GLY A 150 22.94 4.93 11.18
C GLY A 150 22.62 3.96 10.03
N LEU A 151 21.55 3.17 10.13
CA LEU A 151 21.09 2.33 9.02
C LEU A 151 20.36 3.15 7.96
N HIS A 152 20.49 2.74 6.71
CA HIS A 152 19.85 3.36 5.56
C HIS A 152 19.25 2.29 4.65
N ASN A 153 18.33 2.67 3.77
CA ASN A 153 17.74 1.75 2.80
C ASN A 153 18.83 1.15 1.88
N LYS A 154 18.93 -0.18 1.85
CA LYS A 154 19.93 -0.91 1.07
C LYS A 154 19.64 -0.94 -0.45
N LEU A 155 18.38 -0.81 -0.86
CA LEU A 155 18.01 -0.82 -2.28
C LEU A 155 18.23 0.55 -2.92
N HIS A 156 17.69 1.58 -2.27
CA HIS A 156 17.55 2.89 -2.88
C HIS A 156 17.71 3.96 -1.81
N SER A 157 18.91 4.54 -1.69
CA SER A 157 19.21 5.65 -0.79
C SER A 157 20.00 6.75 -1.49
N PHE A 158 19.76 7.99 -1.09
CA PHE A 158 20.47 9.16 -1.61
C PHE A 158 21.06 9.95 -0.46
N GLU A 159 22.29 10.42 -0.64
CA GLU A 159 22.94 11.31 0.31
C GLU A 159 22.10 12.57 0.55
N GLY A 160 22.00 12.99 1.81
CA GLY A 160 21.22 14.16 2.22
C GLY A 160 19.70 13.95 2.30
N ARG A 161 19.18 12.75 2.05
CA ARG A 161 17.75 12.43 2.16
C ARG A 161 17.48 11.46 3.31
N ALA A 162 16.34 11.63 3.98
CA ALA A 162 15.85 10.65 4.94
C ALA A 162 15.63 9.29 4.24
N SER A 163 16.13 8.22 4.86
CA SER A 163 16.15 6.89 4.26
C SER A 163 15.74 5.84 5.27
N PHE A 164 14.47 5.43 5.20
CA PHE A 164 13.93 4.37 6.06
C PHE A 164 14.56 3.02 5.68
N PRO A 165 15.31 2.37 6.60
CA PRO A 165 16.03 1.14 6.27
C PRO A 165 15.12 -0.06 6.06
N PHE A 166 14.01 -0.13 6.78
CA PHE A 166 13.14 -1.30 6.89
C PHE A 166 11.86 -1.16 6.03
N VAL A 167 12.01 -0.62 4.82
CA VAL A 167 10.99 -0.57 3.75
C VAL A 167 11.67 -0.88 2.42
N LEU A 168 10.93 -1.20 1.36
CA LEU A 168 11.54 -1.68 0.12
C LEU A 168 12.28 -0.58 -0.64
N GLY A 169 11.81 0.67 -0.55
CA GLY A 169 12.53 1.83 -1.11
C GLY A 169 12.16 3.14 -0.44
N ILE A 170 12.98 4.18 -0.63
CA ILE A 170 12.77 5.49 0.02
C ILE A 170 11.39 6.09 -0.24
N TYR A 171 10.82 5.93 -1.44
CA TYR A 171 9.52 6.51 -1.78
C TYR A 171 8.37 5.77 -1.09
N GLU A 172 8.54 4.48 -0.80
CA GLU A 172 7.57 3.71 -0.02
C GLU A 172 7.41 4.27 1.40
N ALA A 173 8.50 4.78 2.00
CA ALA A 173 8.42 5.49 3.28
C ALA A 173 7.54 6.73 3.18
N ALA A 174 7.69 7.53 2.12
CA ALA A 174 6.85 8.71 1.92
C ALA A 174 5.37 8.34 1.78
N HIS A 175 5.06 7.25 1.06
CA HIS A 175 3.70 6.74 0.92
C HIS A 175 3.11 6.24 2.25
N LEU A 176 3.89 5.50 3.04
CA LEU A 176 3.51 5.03 4.37
C LEU A 176 3.18 6.22 5.29
N LEU A 177 4.06 7.20 5.35
CA LEU A 177 3.89 8.38 6.21
C LEU A 177 2.70 9.23 5.76
N ALA A 178 2.49 9.41 4.45
CA ALA A 178 1.34 10.11 3.90
C ALA A 178 0.02 9.42 4.26
N PHE A 179 -0.05 8.09 4.10
CA PHE A 179 -1.19 7.29 4.52
C PHE A 179 -1.50 7.48 6.00
N VAL A 180 -0.49 7.31 6.87
CA VAL A 180 -0.62 7.44 8.32
C VAL A 180 -1.08 8.84 8.71
N ASN A 181 -0.53 9.88 8.10
CA ASN A 181 -0.91 11.26 8.36
C ASN A 181 -2.37 11.54 7.98
N LEU A 182 -2.86 11.03 6.87
CA LEU A 182 -4.27 11.20 6.47
C LEU A 182 -5.22 10.49 7.43
N VAL A 183 -4.85 9.31 7.95
CA VAL A 183 -5.61 8.62 8.98
C VAL A 183 -5.60 9.39 10.31
N LEU A 184 -4.45 9.97 10.69
CA LEU A 184 -4.29 10.78 11.91
C LEU A 184 -5.20 12.01 11.96
N LEU A 185 -5.48 12.66 10.82
CA LEU A 185 -6.37 13.83 10.75
C LEU A 185 -7.73 13.57 11.41
N PHE A 186 -8.23 12.34 11.36
CA PHE A 186 -9.51 11.97 11.97
C PHE A 186 -9.44 11.83 13.49
N TYR A 187 -8.28 11.46 14.02
CA TYR A 187 -8.05 11.35 15.46
C TYR A 187 -7.70 12.70 16.11
N MET A 188 -7.35 13.71 15.32
CA MET A 188 -6.99 15.07 15.77
C MET A 188 -8.19 16.04 15.93
N ARG A 189 -9.42 15.54 16.01
CA ARG A 189 -10.63 16.38 16.05
C ARG A 189 -10.91 17.10 17.38
N ASP A 190 -10.44 16.54 18.49
CA ASP A 190 -10.87 16.93 19.84
C ASP A 190 -9.77 17.63 20.66
N VAL A 191 -9.35 18.82 20.22
CA VAL A 191 -8.35 19.64 20.93
C VAL A 191 -8.82 19.97 22.36
N ALA A 192 -10.08 20.38 22.51
CA ALA A 192 -10.62 20.86 23.78
C ALA A 192 -10.72 19.77 24.86
N ARG A 193 -11.00 18.52 24.45
CA ARG A 193 -11.21 17.40 25.40
C ARG A 193 -9.92 16.65 25.74
N ARG A 194 -8.95 16.62 24.82
CA ARG A 194 -7.71 15.83 24.96
C ARG A 194 -6.49 16.59 24.41
N PRO A 195 -6.13 17.74 25.01
CA PRO A 195 -5.11 18.63 24.47
C PRO A 195 -3.72 17.97 24.37
N VAL A 196 -3.33 17.17 25.36
CA VAL A 196 -2.04 16.44 25.33
C VAL A 196 -1.99 15.42 24.20
N ARG A 197 -3.06 14.63 24.03
CA ARG A 197 -3.15 13.64 22.94
C ARG A 197 -3.10 14.34 21.58
N PHE A 198 -3.81 15.46 21.44
CA PHE A 198 -3.76 16.27 20.23
C PHE A 198 -2.35 16.79 19.95
N ALA A 199 -1.67 17.37 20.94
CA ALA A 199 -0.31 17.89 20.79
C ALA A 199 0.68 16.80 20.36
N LEU A 200 0.60 15.60 20.95
CA LEU A 200 1.43 14.46 20.56
C LEU A 200 1.13 13.99 19.13
N MET A 201 -0.14 13.91 18.75
CA MET A 201 -0.53 13.54 17.38
C MET A 201 -0.10 14.59 16.35
N LEU A 202 -0.20 15.87 16.69
CA LEU A 202 0.24 16.97 15.84
C LEU A 202 1.77 16.96 15.69
N ALA A 203 2.51 16.79 16.77
CA ALA A 203 3.97 16.67 16.74
C ALA A 203 4.40 15.49 15.85
N PHE A 204 3.74 14.34 15.98
CA PHE A 204 4.00 13.18 15.13
C PHE A 204 3.61 13.41 13.67
N TYR A 205 2.48 14.07 13.40
CA TYR A 205 2.07 14.46 12.05
C TYR A 205 3.10 15.38 11.38
N LEU A 206 3.61 16.37 12.12
CA LEU A 206 4.63 17.32 11.64
C LEU A 206 5.99 16.63 11.44
N LEU A 207 6.38 15.69 12.31
CA LEU A 207 7.58 14.88 12.12
C LEU A 207 7.49 14.06 10.84
N ASN A 208 6.37 13.37 10.62
CA ASN A 208 6.13 12.60 9.40
C ASN A 208 6.19 13.51 8.16
N LEU A 209 5.62 14.72 8.25
CA LEU A 209 5.71 15.72 7.19
C LEU A 209 7.16 16.08 6.88
N ALA A 210 7.96 16.41 7.89
CA ALA A 210 9.38 16.74 7.72
C ALA A 210 10.16 15.60 7.06
N ILE A 211 9.88 14.35 7.42
CA ILE A 211 10.50 13.18 6.79
C ILE A 211 10.07 13.03 5.33
N ILE A 212 8.77 13.15 5.02
CA ILE A 212 8.26 13.11 3.63
C ILE A 212 8.97 14.17 2.77
N MET A 213 9.13 15.38 3.29
CA MET A 213 9.85 16.46 2.61
C MET A 213 11.32 16.09 2.37
N SER A 214 11.98 15.49 3.37
CA SER A 214 13.38 15.05 3.26
C SER A 214 13.59 13.90 2.27
N VAL A 215 12.62 12.99 2.10
CA VAL A 215 12.65 11.94 1.05
C VAL A 215 12.58 12.56 -0.36
N ASN A 216 11.96 13.73 -0.50
CA ASN A 216 11.75 14.45 -1.75
C ASN A 216 10.93 13.67 -2.78
N SER A 217 9.79 13.10 -2.35
CA SER A 217 8.81 12.44 -3.23
C SER A 217 7.69 13.40 -3.62
N ARG A 218 7.89 14.16 -4.71
CA ARG A 218 7.03 15.32 -5.06
C ARG A 218 5.59 14.94 -5.41
N LEU A 219 5.41 13.95 -6.28
CA LEU A 219 4.08 13.50 -6.71
C LEU A 219 3.26 12.96 -5.54
N SER A 220 3.91 12.13 -4.72
CA SER A 220 3.35 11.56 -3.51
C SER A 220 2.97 12.64 -2.51
N PHE A 221 3.81 13.69 -2.38
CA PHE A 221 3.52 14.86 -1.55
C PHE A 221 2.35 15.68 -2.09
N MET A 222 2.26 15.91 -3.40
CA MET A 222 1.13 16.63 -4.01
C MET A 222 -0.19 15.90 -3.77
N VAL A 223 -0.25 14.60 -4.05
CA VAL A 223 -1.45 13.80 -3.80
C VAL A 223 -1.80 13.84 -2.31
N PHE A 224 -0.82 13.67 -1.43
CA PHE A 224 -1.01 13.79 0.01
C PHE A 224 -1.55 15.16 0.43
N PHE A 225 -1.00 16.25 -0.11
CA PHE A 225 -1.40 17.62 0.19
C PHE A 225 -2.83 17.89 -0.29
N VAL A 226 -3.17 17.54 -1.54
CA VAL A 226 -4.52 17.69 -2.08
C VAL A 226 -5.51 16.87 -1.25
N MET A 227 -5.19 15.61 -0.92
CA MET A 227 -6.04 14.79 -0.06
C MET A 227 -6.21 15.40 1.34
N THR A 228 -5.15 15.93 1.93
CA THR A 228 -5.19 16.61 3.23
C THR A 228 -6.14 17.80 3.17
N VAL A 229 -6.01 18.66 2.17
CA VAL A 229 -6.88 19.82 1.97
C VAL A 229 -8.33 19.37 1.82
N LEU A 230 -8.61 18.41 0.93
CA LEU A 230 -9.96 17.91 0.68
C LEU A 230 -10.60 17.32 1.95
N VAL A 231 -9.83 16.57 2.76
CA VAL A 231 -10.30 15.99 4.03
C VAL A 231 -10.59 17.09 5.05
N LEU A 232 -9.70 18.08 5.19
CA LEU A 232 -9.84 19.19 6.13
C LEU A 232 -11.04 20.09 5.79
N VAL A 233 -11.22 20.46 4.53
CA VAL A 233 -12.37 21.26 4.08
C VAL A 233 -13.66 20.45 3.94
N ARG A 234 -13.62 19.14 4.25
CA ARG A 234 -14.74 18.20 4.13
C ARG A 234 -15.33 18.09 2.71
N ALA A 235 -14.61 18.57 1.68
CA ALA A 235 -15.02 18.49 0.27
C ALA A 235 -15.19 17.04 -0.19
N VAL A 236 -14.47 16.10 0.42
CA VAL A 236 -14.61 14.66 0.19
C VAL A 236 -16.04 14.16 0.44
N ARG A 237 -16.85 14.83 1.29
CA ARG A 237 -18.27 14.49 1.47
C ARG A 237 -19.13 14.83 0.26
N ALA A 238 -18.80 15.92 -0.43
CA ALA A 238 -19.59 16.49 -1.52
C ALA A 238 -19.27 15.87 -2.87
N VAL A 239 -18.01 15.45 -3.08
CA VAL A 239 -17.55 14.93 -4.37
C VAL A 239 -17.92 13.45 -4.53
N ARG A 240 -19.17 13.20 -4.97
CA ARG A 240 -19.65 11.85 -5.34
C ARG A 240 -18.82 11.18 -6.44
N GLY A 241 -18.02 11.96 -7.18
CA GLY A 241 -17.18 11.51 -8.29
C GLY A 241 -15.73 11.19 -7.92
N LEU A 242 -15.32 11.14 -6.65
CA LEU A 242 -13.91 10.95 -6.29
C LEU A 242 -13.32 9.64 -6.84
N TYR A 243 -14.08 8.55 -6.77
CA TYR A 243 -13.67 7.28 -7.37
C TYR A 243 -13.45 7.42 -8.88
N TRP A 244 -14.44 7.94 -9.60
CA TRP A 244 -14.34 8.16 -11.04
C TRP A 244 -13.20 9.09 -11.42
N THR A 245 -12.99 10.17 -10.67
CA THR A 245 -11.89 11.13 -10.89
C THR A 245 -10.54 10.46 -10.72
N SER A 246 -10.40 9.59 -9.71
CA SER A 246 -9.16 8.86 -9.48
C SER A 246 -8.78 7.91 -10.62
N LEU A 247 -9.76 7.42 -11.39
CA LEU A 247 -9.52 6.59 -12.57
C LEU A 247 -8.81 7.37 -13.69
N PHE A 248 -8.90 8.70 -13.67
CA PHE A 248 -8.29 9.59 -14.64
C PHE A 248 -7.08 10.34 -14.06
N THR A 249 -6.50 9.89 -12.94
CA THR A 249 -5.38 10.59 -12.29
C THR A 249 -4.23 10.83 -13.26
N MET A 250 -3.80 9.80 -13.99
CA MET A 250 -2.71 9.92 -14.97
C MET A 250 -3.08 10.75 -16.20
N PRO A 251 -4.24 10.53 -16.87
CA PRO A 251 -4.71 11.42 -17.93
C PRO A 251 -4.76 12.90 -17.51
N ILE A 252 -5.26 13.18 -16.30
CA ILE A 252 -5.28 14.54 -15.73
C ILE A 252 -3.83 15.04 -15.57
N MET A 253 -2.95 14.25 -14.96
CA MET A 253 -1.57 14.66 -14.72
C MET A 253 -0.77 14.92 -15.99
N VAL A 254 -0.96 14.11 -17.03
CA VAL A 254 -0.30 14.30 -18.33
C VAL A 254 -0.88 15.49 -19.07
N SER A 255 -2.21 15.63 -19.10
CA SER A 255 -2.89 16.74 -19.80
C SER A 255 -2.62 18.10 -19.15
N PHE A 256 -2.42 18.12 -17.84
CA PHE A 256 -2.12 19.33 -17.06
C PHE A 256 -0.66 19.39 -16.61
N ALA A 257 0.27 18.66 -17.26
CA ALA A 257 1.66 18.55 -16.82
C ALA A 257 2.36 19.92 -16.69
N LEU A 258 2.11 20.84 -17.63
CA LEU A 258 2.65 22.21 -17.58
C LEU A 258 2.06 23.02 -16.43
N LEU A 259 0.74 22.94 -16.20
CA LEU A 259 0.09 23.59 -15.06
C LEU A 259 0.63 23.03 -13.74
N ILE A 260 0.81 21.72 -13.65
CA ILE A 260 1.40 21.07 -12.47
C ILE A 260 2.84 21.54 -12.26
N TYR A 261 3.61 21.67 -13.34
CA TYR A 261 4.96 22.22 -13.27
C TYR A 261 4.96 23.68 -12.76
N GLU A 262 4.10 24.54 -13.29
CA GLU A 262 3.96 25.92 -12.83
C GLU A 262 3.60 25.99 -11.34
N VAL A 263 2.62 25.20 -10.90
CA VAL A 263 2.24 25.09 -9.48
C VAL A 263 3.43 24.63 -8.64
N LEU A 264 4.16 23.59 -9.07
CA LEU A 264 5.35 23.08 -8.37
C LEU A 264 6.52 24.06 -8.37
N SER A 265 6.54 25.01 -9.30
CA SER A 265 7.56 26.05 -9.42
C SER A 265 7.24 27.29 -8.59
N LEU A 266 6.07 27.34 -7.94
CA LEU A 266 5.71 28.44 -7.04
C LEU A 266 6.67 28.50 -5.84
N PRO A 267 7.00 29.71 -5.33
CA PRO A 267 7.95 29.92 -4.25
C PRO A 267 7.71 29.04 -3.02
N PHE A 268 6.44 28.80 -2.68
CA PHE A 268 6.03 27.93 -1.59
C PHE A 268 6.52 26.47 -1.80
N PHE A 269 6.26 25.89 -2.96
CA PHE A 269 6.64 24.50 -3.26
C PHE A 269 8.14 24.37 -3.50
N THR A 270 8.79 25.36 -4.12
CA THR A 270 10.24 25.36 -4.33
C THR A 270 11.00 25.47 -3.00
N ALA A 271 10.50 26.27 -2.06
CA ALA A 271 11.08 26.39 -0.72
C ALA A 271 10.92 25.10 0.09
N LEU A 272 9.80 24.40 -0.09
CA LEU A 272 9.49 23.16 0.59
C LEU A 272 10.26 21.95 0.00
N LEU A 273 10.35 21.83 -1.33
CA LEU A 273 10.85 20.62 -2.00
C LEU A 273 12.36 20.66 -2.35
N SER A 274 13.07 21.74 -1.97
CA SER A 274 14.52 21.97 -2.12
C SER A 274 15.11 21.45 -3.46
N ARG A 275 15.37 22.38 -4.39
CA ARG A 275 15.67 22.19 -5.84
C ARG A 275 14.48 21.67 -6.64
N VAL A 276 13.95 22.50 -7.54
CA VAL A 276 13.23 22.05 -8.73
C VAL A 276 14.23 22.19 -9.88
N ASP A 277 14.92 21.11 -10.23
CA ASP A 277 15.78 21.12 -11.42
C ASP A 277 14.93 20.78 -12.65
N LYS A 278 15.28 21.30 -13.83
CA LYS A 278 14.59 21.00 -15.09
C LYS A 278 14.67 19.50 -15.42
N LYS A 279 15.70 18.81 -14.93
CA LYS A 279 15.82 17.33 -14.96
C LYS A 279 14.70 16.60 -14.21
N ASP A 280 14.04 17.22 -13.24
CA ASP A 280 12.93 16.56 -12.52
C ASP A 280 11.61 16.63 -13.30
N VAL A 281 11.46 17.62 -14.18
CA VAL A 281 10.39 17.64 -15.22
C VAL A 281 10.64 16.52 -16.24
N THR A 282 11.91 16.16 -16.47
CA THR A 282 12.21 15.00 -17.31
C THR A 282 11.87 13.67 -16.65
N THR A 283 11.60 13.60 -15.33
CA THR A 283 11.01 12.39 -14.70
C THR A 283 9.54 12.23 -15.05
N TYR A 284 8.82 13.35 -15.25
CA TYR A 284 7.49 13.33 -15.87
C TYR A 284 7.58 12.84 -17.30
N ASN A 285 8.51 13.38 -18.11
CA ASN A 285 8.75 12.89 -19.47
C ASN A 285 9.14 11.41 -19.49
N GLY A 286 9.96 10.96 -18.53
CA GLY A 286 10.36 9.58 -18.34
C GLY A 286 9.18 8.65 -18.09
N ARG A 287 8.26 9.04 -17.21
CA ARG A 287 7.00 8.31 -16.98
C ARG A 287 6.10 8.38 -18.21
N THR A 288 6.04 9.51 -18.93
CA THR A 288 5.30 9.62 -20.19
C THR A 288 5.81 8.62 -21.23
N TYR A 289 7.13 8.43 -21.39
CA TYR A 289 7.68 7.41 -22.29
C TYR A 289 7.29 5.98 -21.88
N ILE A 290 7.25 5.68 -20.58
CA ILE A 290 6.78 4.37 -20.10
C ILE A 290 5.29 4.15 -20.44
N TRP A 291 4.46 5.18 -20.28
CA TRP A 291 3.05 5.14 -20.66
C TRP A 291 2.86 5.04 -22.17
N GLU A 292 3.68 5.73 -22.96
CA GLU A 292 3.70 5.65 -24.42
C GLU A 292 4.08 4.25 -24.89
N SER A 293 5.14 3.64 -24.35
CA SER A 293 5.51 2.25 -24.64
C SER A 293 4.37 1.27 -24.33
N ALA A 294 3.67 1.47 -23.21
CA ALA A 294 2.53 0.63 -22.86
C ALA A 294 1.34 0.83 -23.81
N TRP A 295 1.09 2.06 -24.24
CA TRP A 295 0.03 2.39 -25.19
C TRP A 295 0.31 1.84 -26.60
N ASP A 296 1.55 2.00 -27.08
CA ASP A 296 1.99 1.42 -28.35
C ASP A 296 1.80 -0.09 -28.33
N TRP A 297 2.34 -0.80 -27.32
CA TRP A 297 2.10 -2.23 -27.18
C TRP A 297 0.61 -2.61 -27.17
N ALA A 298 -0.22 -1.87 -26.43
CA ALA A 298 -1.65 -2.18 -26.33
C ALA A 298 -2.40 -1.99 -27.67
N THR A 299 -1.92 -1.13 -28.55
CA THR A 299 -2.60 -0.77 -29.81
C THR A 299 -2.01 -1.45 -31.04
N THR A 300 -0.72 -1.80 -31.03
CA THR A 300 -0.01 -2.37 -32.20
C THR A 300 0.34 -3.85 -32.06
N ASP A 301 0.69 -4.32 -30.86
CA ASP A 301 1.09 -5.73 -30.61
C ASP A 301 -0.07 -6.52 -29.95
N GLY A 302 -0.56 -6.06 -28.81
CA GLY A 302 -1.72 -6.64 -28.12
C GLY A 302 -1.50 -8.03 -27.52
N ARG A 303 -0.29 -8.63 -27.62
CA ARG A 303 0.01 -9.93 -26.98
C ARG A 303 -0.24 -9.87 -25.48
N GLY A 304 -1.05 -10.80 -24.98
CA GLY A 304 -1.37 -10.89 -23.56
C GLY A 304 -2.29 -9.77 -23.05
N LEU A 305 -2.93 -8.97 -23.90
CA LEU A 305 -3.75 -7.82 -23.47
C LEU A 305 -4.86 -8.19 -22.48
N LEU A 306 -5.53 -9.34 -22.67
CA LEU A 306 -6.65 -9.76 -21.83
C LEU A 306 -6.20 -10.32 -20.47
N LEU A 307 -5.23 -11.25 -20.47
CA LEU A 307 -4.85 -12.05 -19.30
C LEU A 307 -3.43 -11.74 -18.77
N GLY A 308 -2.76 -10.77 -19.37
CA GLY A 308 -1.42 -10.33 -18.99
C GLY A 308 -0.29 -11.12 -19.62
N ASN A 309 0.93 -10.64 -19.36
CA ASN A 309 2.17 -11.21 -19.89
C ASN A 309 3.06 -11.88 -18.83
N GLY A 310 2.58 -11.94 -17.59
CA GLY A 310 3.29 -12.49 -16.44
C GLY A 310 4.05 -11.40 -15.69
N TYR A 311 4.49 -11.71 -14.48
CA TYR A 311 5.27 -10.81 -13.64
C TYR A 311 6.57 -10.40 -14.34
N ASN A 312 6.86 -9.10 -14.36
CA ASN A 312 7.90 -8.51 -15.21
C ASN A 312 7.62 -8.70 -16.72
N GLY A 313 6.34 -8.57 -17.11
CA GLY A 313 5.88 -8.75 -18.48
C GLY A 313 6.46 -7.70 -19.43
N GLN A 314 6.80 -6.52 -18.91
CA GLN A 314 7.46 -5.46 -19.66
C GLN A 314 8.81 -5.88 -20.23
N TYR A 315 9.54 -6.78 -19.55
CA TYR A 315 10.79 -7.34 -20.06
C TYR A 315 10.53 -8.27 -21.25
N ARG A 316 9.56 -9.19 -21.12
CA ARG A 316 9.18 -10.12 -22.20
C ARG A 316 8.72 -9.38 -23.46
N LEU A 317 8.04 -8.25 -23.27
CA LEU A 317 7.52 -7.42 -24.34
C LEU A 317 8.54 -6.39 -24.85
N HIS A 318 9.72 -6.31 -24.24
CA HIS A 318 10.78 -5.34 -24.59
C HIS A 318 10.32 -3.86 -24.50
N LEU A 319 9.32 -3.55 -23.65
CA LEU A 319 8.69 -2.21 -23.61
C LEU A 319 9.63 -1.10 -23.15
N LEU A 320 10.59 -1.45 -22.28
CA LEU A 320 11.44 -0.49 -21.57
C LEU A 320 12.89 -0.46 -22.09
N GLU A 321 13.20 -1.12 -23.21
CA GLU A 321 14.58 -1.13 -23.73
C GLU A 321 15.07 0.25 -24.14
N TYR A 322 14.23 1.02 -24.83
CA TYR A 322 14.54 2.39 -25.20
C TYR A 322 14.71 3.29 -23.97
N VAL A 323 13.80 3.15 -22.99
CA VAL A 323 13.85 3.89 -21.72
C VAL A 323 15.11 3.55 -20.93
N ALA A 324 15.51 2.29 -20.88
CA ALA A 324 16.75 1.84 -20.25
C ALA A 324 17.97 2.50 -20.87
N LYS A 325 18.04 2.57 -22.21
CA LYS A 325 19.11 3.29 -22.92
C LYS A 325 19.10 4.79 -22.60
N LEU A 326 17.92 5.42 -22.59
CA LEU A 326 17.78 6.85 -22.29
C LEU A 326 18.25 7.17 -20.86
N TRP A 327 18.01 6.27 -19.91
CA TRP A 327 18.34 6.47 -18.50
C TRP A 327 19.71 5.92 -18.10
N GLY A 328 20.45 5.33 -19.05
CA GLY A 328 21.76 4.72 -18.79
C GLY A 328 21.69 3.52 -17.84
N ALA A 329 20.56 2.79 -17.82
CA ALA A 329 20.43 1.57 -17.03
C ALA A 329 21.11 0.39 -17.74
N ASP A 330 21.87 -0.42 -17.00
CA ASP A 330 22.62 -1.56 -17.55
C ASP A 330 21.72 -2.58 -18.27
N ALA A 331 20.48 -2.74 -17.81
CA ALA A 331 19.50 -3.62 -18.42
C ALA A 331 18.06 -3.16 -18.16
N SER A 332 17.16 -3.44 -19.11
CA SER A 332 15.75 -3.07 -19.03
C SER A 332 14.97 -3.82 -17.96
N TYR A 333 15.40 -5.03 -17.55
CA TYR A 333 14.75 -5.79 -16.48
C TYR A 333 14.91 -5.17 -15.08
N ASN A 334 15.84 -4.22 -14.92
CA ASN A 334 16.00 -3.44 -13.69
C ASN A 334 14.97 -2.30 -13.60
N LEU A 335 14.25 -2.03 -14.69
CA LEU A 335 13.18 -1.04 -14.73
C LEU A 335 11.82 -1.70 -14.51
N HIS A 336 10.95 -0.96 -13.82
CA HIS A 336 9.55 -1.29 -13.61
C HIS A 336 8.68 -0.20 -14.22
N MET A 337 7.38 -0.43 -14.36
CA MET A 337 6.45 0.48 -15.02
C MET A 337 6.17 1.77 -14.22
N HIS A 338 6.81 1.95 -13.05
CA HIS A 338 6.68 3.09 -12.14
C HIS A 338 5.24 3.46 -11.74
N SER A 339 4.28 2.58 -12.01
CA SER A 339 2.85 2.75 -11.78
C SER A 339 2.26 1.37 -11.52
N ALA A 340 1.59 1.19 -10.39
CA ALA A 340 0.93 -0.06 -10.09
C ALA A 340 -0.15 -0.38 -11.13
N PHE A 341 -0.89 0.61 -11.62
CA PHE A 341 -1.85 0.43 -12.71
C PHE A 341 -1.20 -0.21 -13.95
N LEU A 342 -0.05 0.31 -14.40
CA LEU A 342 0.63 -0.25 -15.57
C LEU A 342 1.20 -1.64 -15.30
N GLU A 343 1.68 -1.92 -14.09
CA GLU A 343 2.08 -3.28 -13.72
C GLU A 343 0.91 -4.26 -13.79
N PHE A 344 -0.26 -3.88 -13.25
CA PHE A 344 -1.47 -4.69 -13.37
C PHE A 344 -1.84 -4.90 -14.83
N PHE A 345 -1.83 -3.84 -15.63
CA PHE A 345 -2.19 -3.90 -17.04
C PHE A 345 -1.25 -4.78 -17.86
N VAL A 346 0.06 -4.63 -17.70
CA VAL A 346 1.05 -5.41 -18.47
C VAL A 346 1.15 -6.85 -17.96
N ASN A 347 1.17 -7.05 -16.64
CA ASN A 347 1.46 -8.37 -16.06
C ASN A 347 0.22 -9.25 -15.94
N GLN A 348 -0.96 -8.66 -15.71
CA GLN A 348 -2.24 -9.37 -15.46
C GLN A 348 -3.34 -9.01 -16.46
N GLY A 349 -3.08 -8.09 -17.38
CA GLY A 349 -4.01 -7.73 -18.45
C GLY A 349 -5.19 -6.89 -17.98
N ILE A 350 -6.13 -6.68 -18.89
CA ILE A 350 -7.40 -5.99 -18.63
C ILE A 350 -8.15 -6.64 -17.47
N VAL A 351 -8.13 -7.97 -17.37
CA VAL A 351 -8.82 -8.70 -16.28
C VAL A 351 -8.26 -8.30 -14.91
N GLY A 352 -6.93 -8.25 -14.74
CA GLY A 352 -6.30 -7.81 -13.50
C GLY A 352 -6.67 -6.37 -13.13
N VAL A 353 -6.68 -5.46 -14.11
CA VAL A 353 -7.10 -4.06 -13.93
C VAL A 353 -8.57 -3.95 -13.50
N LEU A 354 -9.47 -4.69 -14.14
CA LEU A 354 -10.90 -4.70 -13.79
C LEU A 354 -11.13 -5.25 -12.38
N LEU A 355 -10.39 -6.27 -11.96
CA LEU A 355 -10.43 -6.78 -10.60
C LEU A 355 -9.98 -5.72 -9.59
N MET A 356 -8.90 -4.99 -9.88
CA MET A 356 -8.43 -3.90 -9.02
C MET A 356 -9.43 -2.74 -8.95
N TYR A 357 -10.01 -2.32 -10.07
CA TYR A 357 -11.09 -1.34 -10.07
C TYR A 357 -12.26 -1.81 -9.20
N TRP A 358 -12.68 -3.06 -9.35
CA TRP A 358 -13.77 -3.59 -8.53
C TRP A 358 -13.41 -3.62 -7.04
N LEU A 359 -12.18 -4.00 -6.69
CA LEU A 359 -11.68 -3.98 -5.31
C LEU A 359 -11.69 -2.56 -4.73
N TYR A 360 -11.12 -1.58 -5.44
CA TYR A 360 -11.12 -0.18 -5.01
C TYR A 360 -12.54 0.39 -4.90
N TRP A 361 -13.45 0.02 -5.80
CA TRP A 361 -14.85 0.41 -5.71
C TRP A 361 -15.51 -0.11 -4.42
N GLN A 362 -15.31 -1.39 -4.08
CA GLN A 362 -15.85 -1.96 -2.85
C GLN A 362 -15.21 -1.32 -1.61
N ALA A 363 -13.89 -1.14 -1.61
CA ALA A 363 -13.19 -0.43 -0.54
C ALA A 363 -13.76 0.97 -0.34
N MET A 364 -13.94 1.72 -1.43
CA MET A 364 -14.49 3.07 -1.41
C MET A 364 -15.91 3.09 -0.86
N LYS A 365 -16.78 2.21 -1.35
CA LYS A 365 -18.16 2.09 -0.87
C LYS A 365 -18.21 1.85 0.63
N HIS A 366 -17.50 0.85 1.12
CA HIS A 366 -17.55 0.45 2.53
C HIS A 366 -16.87 1.48 3.45
N CYS A 367 -15.67 1.96 3.11
CA CYS A 367 -14.99 2.99 3.91
C CYS A 367 -15.76 4.32 3.91
N TYR A 368 -16.38 4.70 2.80
CA TYR A 368 -17.21 5.91 2.72
C TYR A 368 -18.46 5.80 3.59
N ASP A 369 -19.12 4.63 3.65
CA ASP A 369 -20.26 4.41 4.54
C ASP A 369 -19.85 4.57 6.01
N HIS A 370 -18.72 3.97 6.41
CA HIS A 370 -18.15 4.12 7.75
C HIS A 370 -17.77 5.58 8.07
N TYR A 371 -17.25 6.31 7.08
CA TYR A 371 -16.95 7.73 7.18
C TYR A 371 -18.20 8.58 7.39
N ARG A 372 -19.26 8.35 6.60
CA ARG A 372 -20.54 9.07 6.73
C ARG A 372 -21.22 8.82 8.07
N ARG A 373 -21.15 7.58 8.56
CA ARG A 373 -21.70 7.17 9.86
C ARG A 373 -20.81 7.52 11.05
N ASN A 374 -19.63 8.11 10.82
CA ASN A 374 -18.67 8.50 11.86
C ASN A 374 -18.26 7.35 12.81
N THR A 375 -18.19 6.13 12.28
CA THR A 375 -17.80 4.94 13.06
C THR A 375 -16.31 4.95 13.40
N ALA A 376 -15.86 4.14 14.35
CA ALA A 376 -14.43 4.01 14.70
C ALA A 376 -13.51 3.68 13.51
N MET A 377 -14.04 3.05 12.45
CA MET A 377 -13.31 2.72 11.21
C MET A 377 -13.26 3.85 10.17
N ALA A 378 -13.98 4.96 10.38
CA ALA A 378 -13.97 6.13 9.50
C ALA A 378 -12.57 6.66 9.11
N PRO A 379 -11.52 6.61 9.97
CA PRO A 379 -10.20 7.13 9.63
C PRO A 379 -9.53 6.41 8.45
N LEU A 380 -9.83 5.12 8.24
CA LEU A 380 -9.29 4.35 7.12
C LEU A 380 -9.68 4.91 5.76
N TYR A 381 -10.77 5.68 5.69
CA TYR A 381 -11.17 6.35 4.46
C TYR A 381 -10.14 7.37 3.98
N GLY A 382 -9.48 8.12 4.88
CA GLY A 382 -8.42 9.05 4.51
C GLY A 382 -7.22 8.35 3.86
N GLY A 383 -6.79 7.23 4.46
CA GLY A 383 -5.73 6.40 3.91
C GLY A 383 -6.12 5.73 2.58
N LEU A 384 -7.37 5.25 2.45
CA LEU A 384 -7.86 4.65 1.21
C LEU A 384 -7.85 5.64 0.04
N LEU A 385 -8.29 6.89 0.27
CA LEU A 385 -8.26 7.92 -0.77
C LEU A 385 -6.85 8.12 -1.30
N TYR A 386 -5.84 8.13 -0.43
CA TYR A 386 -4.45 8.21 -0.86
C TYR A 386 -4.06 7.05 -1.79
N LEU A 387 -4.33 5.81 -1.38
CA LEU A 387 -4.01 4.61 -2.18
C LEU A 387 -4.74 4.62 -3.54
N LEU A 388 -5.96 5.15 -3.57
CA LEU A 388 -6.80 5.24 -4.75
C LEU A 388 -6.23 6.20 -5.82
N PHE A 389 -5.56 7.28 -5.42
CA PHE A 389 -4.88 8.17 -6.38
C PHE A 389 -3.45 7.68 -6.68
N VAL A 390 -2.74 7.16 -5.68
CA VAL A 390 -1.33 6.80 -5.81
C VAL A 390 -1.08 5.62 -6.74
N TRP A 391 -1.96 4.62 -6.79
CA TRP A 391 -1.68 3.42 -7.61
C TRP A 391 -1.56 3.68 -9.12
N GLN A 392 -2.10 4.78 -9.65
CA GLN A 392 -1.87 5.15 -11.04
C GLN A 392 -0.52 5.83 -11.27
N ILE A 393 0.04 6.45 -10.24
CA ILE A 393 1.20 7.33 -10.33
C ILE A 393 2.46 6.70 -9.72
N ASP A 394 2.33 5.65 -8.92
CA ASP A 394 3.46 5.00 -8.26
C ASP A 394 3.25 3.49 -8.11
N ILE A 395 4.35 2.77 -7.90
CA ILE A 395 4.44 1.31 -7.87
C ILE A 395 3.94 0.71 -6.55
N THR A 396 3.86 1.52 -5.47
CA THR A 396 3.56 1.04 -4.11
C THR A 396 2.24 0.23 -3.99
N GLY A 397 1.32 0.40 -4.94
CA GLY A 397 0.04 -0.32 -5.00
C GLY A 397 0.10 -1.70 -5.67
N TYR A 398 1.28 -2.23 -6.02
CA TYR A 398 1.43 -3.50 -6.74
C TYR A 398 2.22 -4.55 -5.95
N GLY A 399 1.85 -5.84 -6.04
CA GLY A 399 2.66 -6.96 -5.56
C GLY A 399 3.04 -6.90 -4.07
N TYR A 400 4.31 -7.18 -3.76
CA TYR A 400 4.80 -7.26 -2.37
C TYR A 400 5.11 -5.89 -1.73
N TYR A 401 4.74 -4.80 -2.39
CA TYR A 401 4.85 -3.46 -1.83
C TYR A 401 3.76 -3.22 -0.77
N LEU A 402 4.07 -2.36 0.20
CA LEU A 402 3.26 -2.11 1.37
C LEU A 402 1.87 -1.53 1.02
N GLY A 403 1.75 -0.72 -0.03
CA GLY A 403 0.48 -0.13 -0.44
C GLY A 403 -0.55 -1.18 -0.88
N PHE A 404 -0.12 -2.22 -1.61
CA PHE A 404 -0.99 -3.35 -1.96
C PHE A 404 -1.42 -4.14 -0.73
N MET A 405 -0.48 -4.44 0.18
CA MET A 405 -0.77 -5.09 1.45
C MET A 405 -1.77 -4.29 2.30
N LEU A 406 -1.60 -2.96 2.36
CA LEU A 406 -2.49 -2.06 3.10
C LEU A 406 -3.91 -2.03 2.52
N LEU A 407 -4.06 -2.00 1.20
CA LEU A 407 -5.37 -2.06 0.55
C LEU A 407 -6.13 -3.33 0.96
N LEU A 408 -5.46 -4.48 0.90
CA LEU A 408 -6.05 -5.76 1.30
C LEU A 408 -6.37 -5.80 2.80
N MET A 409 -5.51 -5.23 3.65
CA MET A 409 -5.76 -5.13 5.09
C MET A 409 -6.92 -4.19 5.43
N ILE A 410 -7.15 -3.12 4.67
CA ILE A 410 -8.35 -2.26 4.80
C ILE A 410 -9.61 -3.08 4.50
N MET A 411 -9.53 -4.03 3.56
CA MET A 411 -10.65 -4.88 3.17
C MET A 411 -10.95 -6.02 4.15
N ALA A 412 -9.98 -6.46 4.95
CA ALA A 412 -10.13 -7.56 5.91
C ALA A 412 -11.41 -7.51 6.79
N PRO A 413 -11.80 -6.39 7.42
CA PRO A 413 -13.05 -6.32 8.19
C PRO A 413 -14.31 -6.53 7.35
N PHE A 414 -14.30 -6.13 6.07
CA PHE A 414 -15.44 -6.30 5.16
C PHE A 414 -15.50 -7.71 4.57
N SER A 415 -14.43 -8.49 4.70
CA SER A 415 -14.36 -9.90 4.31
C SER A 415 -15.10 -10.83 5.28
N ILE A 416 -15.51 -10.37 6.46
CA ILE A 416 -16.28 -11.15 7.44
C ILE A 416 -17.79 -10.98 7.21
N LYS A 417 -18.54 -12.08 7.28
CA LYS A 417 -20.02 -12.04 7.22
C LYS A 417 -20.57 -11.19 8.36
N ALA A 418 -21.52 -10.31 8.05
CA ALA A 418 -22.20 -9.50 9.06
C ALA A 418 -22.84 -10.37 10.17
N SER A 419 -23.44 -11.51 9.82
CA SER A 419 -24.02 -12.46 10.77
C SER A 419 -23.01 -13.15 11.70
N ALA A 420 -21.71 -13.09 11.38
CA ALA A 420 -20.65 -13.64 12.23
C ALA A 420 -20.13 -12.61 13.25
N ILE A 421 -20.46 -11.32 13.11
CA ILE A 421 -20.03 -10.25 14.01
C ILE A 421 -21.08 -10.11 15.11
N THR A 422 -20.70 -10.43 16.34
CA THR A 422 -21.59 -10.36 17.52
C THR A 422 -21.19 -9.27 18.50
N GLY A 423 -19.97 -8.73 18.40
CA GLY A 423 -19.51 -7.61 19.21
C GLY A 423 -20.12 -6.28 18.78
N LYS A 424 -20.44 -5.43 19.75
CA LYS A 424 -20.94 -4.07 19.52
C LYS A 424 -19.87 -3.17 18.93
N ARG A 425 -20.24 -2.38 17.92
CA ARG A 425 -19.36 -1.40 17.27
C ARG A 425 -19.46 -0.04 17.94
N THR A 426 -18.41 0.75 17.83
CA THR A 426 -18.34 2.10 18.39
C THR A 426 -18.23 3.17 17.31
N ASP A 427 -18.65 4.39 17.65
CA ASP A 427 -18.32 5.60 16.92
C ASP A 427 -16.88 6.06 17.18
N LEU A 428 -16.44 7.11 16.49
CA LEU A 428 -15.11 7.70 16.68
C LEU A 428 -14.87 8.26 18.08
N ASP A 429 -15.93 8.63 18.80
CA ASP A 429 -15.86 9.14 20.17
C ASP A 429 -15.78 8.00 21.21
N GLY A 430 -15.95 6.74 20.76
CA GLY A 430 -15.95 5.55 21.59
C GLY A 430 -17.32 5.18 22.15
N ARG A 431 -18.41 5.81 21.69
CA ARG A 431 -19.79 5.47 22.10
C ARG A 431 -20.27 4.26 21.30
N TYR A 432 -21.01 3.36 21.93
CA TYR A 432 -21.58 2.22 21.22
C TYR A 432 -22.65 2.68 20.22
N LEU A 433 -22.59 2.13 19.01
CA LEU A 433 -23.61 2.32 17.99
C LEU A 433 -24.86 1.51 18.37
N SER A 434 -26.02 2.13 18.23
CA SER A 434 -27.34 1.53 18.48
C SER A 434 -27.72 0.49 17.43
#